data_AF-W2PKH6-F1
#
_entry.id   AF-W2PKH6-F1
#
_cell.length_a   1.000
_cell.length_b   1.000
_cell.length_c   1.000
_cell.angle_alpha   90.00
_cell.angle_beta   90.00
_cell.angle_gamma   90.00
#
_symmetry.space_group_name_H-M   'P 1'
#
loop_
_entity.id
_entity.type
_entity.pdbx_description
1 polymer ?
#
loop_
_entity_poly.entity_id
_entity_poly.type
_entity_poly.pdbx_seq_one_letter_code
_entity_poly.pdbx_strand_id
1 'polypeptide(L)'
;MMDMKLDFSSFRASNEAIPELVFEWDTVSALANELSNQNNPLSKCLRRLRVYLTDERPPWGIIGAVRSNRPTFEADLSVLLNMLDVNKTLEYLDVVVPFGHFLYLNDFRAHHLKPIDRSLKLPTETKVAFLSVFLSRENPAERKKSKRRTTRGMQLMRPICQLDQHVMSKILAFTAPRVLRKVYLHGPPRNNFEEPDQIPI
;
A
#
# COMPACT_ATOMS: atom_id res chain seq x y z
N MET A 1 1.10 -18.78 13.01
CA MET A 1 0.09 -17.77 13.45
C MET A 1 0.20 -16.54 12.55
N MET A 2 -0.89 -15.82 12.27
CA MET A 2 -0.89 -14.63 11.41
C MET A 2 -1.79 -13.53 11.95
N ASP A 3 -1.35 -12.27 11.87
CA ASP A 3 -2.18 -11.10 12.18
C ASP A 3 -2.44 -10.29 10.91
N MET A 4 -3.67 -9.80 10.77
CA MET A 4 -4.11 -9.13 9.55
C MET A 4 -4.88 -7.85 9.84
N LYS A 5 -4.64 -6.82 9.01
CA LYS A 5 -5.44 -5.58 8.99
C LYS A 5 -6.10 -5.40 7.64
N LEU A 6 -7.42 -5.56 7.63
CA LEU A 6 -8.28 -5.37 6.47
C LEU A 6 -8.82 -3.93 6.42
N ASP A 7 -8.87 -3.37 5.22
CA ASP A 7 -9.41 -2.04 4.92
C ASP A 7 -10.45 -2.15 3.79
N PHE A 8 -11.71 -1.94 4.15
CA PHE A 8 -12.86 -1.99 3.24
C PHE A 8 -13.29 -0.61 2.75
N SER A 9 -12.48 0.44 2.96
CA SER A 9 -12.84 1.81 2.58
C SER A 9 -13.13 1.97 1.08
N SER A 10 -12.45 1.21 0.22
CA SER A 10 -12.70 1.22 -1.24
C SER A 10 -14.10 0.70 -1.58
N PHE A 11 -14.51 -0.42 -0.99
CA PHE A 11 -15.83 -1.00 -1.22
C PHE A 11 -16.94 -0.05 -0.75
N ARG A 12 -16.76 0.57 0.42
CA ARG A 12 -17.69 1.58 0.93
C ARG A 12 -17.77 2.82 0.04
N ALA A 13 -16.63 3.28 -0.49
CA ALA A 13 -16.61 4.43 -1.40
C ALA A 13 -17.29 4.13 -2.75
N SER A 14 -17.23 2.88 -3.21
CA SER A 14 -17.87 2.43 -4.46
C SER A 14 -19.32 1.96 -4.29
N ASN A 15 -19.89 1.98 -3.07
CA ASN A 15 -21.18 1.35 -2.77
C ASN A 15 -21.25 -0.15 -3.15
N GLU A 16 -20.11 -0.84 -3.12
CA GLU A 16 -20.04 -2.28 -3.36
C GLU A 16 -20.31 -3.07 -2.07
N ALA A 17 -20.91 -4.25 -2.20
CA ALA A 17 -21.09 -5.16 -1.08
C ALA A 17 -19.73 -5.61 -0.53
N ILE A 18 -19.63 -5.76 0.79
CA ILE A 18 -18.43 -6.30 1.42
C ILE A 18 -18.30 -7.77 0.97
N PRO A 19 -17.19 -8.16 0.35
CA PRO A 19 -17.02 -9.52 -0.15
C PRO A 19 -16.86 -10.51 0.99
N GLU A 20 -17.39 -11.72 0.80
CA GLU A 20 -17.14 -12.83 1.69
C GLU A 20 -15.72 -13.37 1.44
N LEU A 21 -14.92 -13.46 2.51
CA LEU A 21 -13.51 -13.88 2.43
C LEU A 21 -13.41 -15.36 2.78
N VAL A 22 -13.50 -16.22 1.76
CA VAL A 22 -13.44 -17.68 1.92
C VAL A 22 -12.08 -18.18 1.42
N PHE A 23 -11.20 -18.57 2.33
CA PHE A 23 -9.96 -19.28 2.05
C PHE A 23 -9.43 -19.96 3.33
N GLU A 24 -8.41 -20.80 3.18
CA GLU A 24 -7.75 -21.47 4.30
C GLU A 24 -6.83 -20.50 5.06
N TRP A 25 -7.27 -20.05 6.23
CA TRP A 25 -6.54 -19.07 7.06
C TRP A 25 -5.31 -19.64 7.76
N ASP A 26 -5.21 -20.97 7.83
CA ASP A 26 -4.23 -21.65 8.66
C ASP A 26 -2.87 -21.83 7.95
N THR A 27 -2.83 -21.72 6.62
CA THR A 27 -1.62 -21.99 5.83
C THR A 27 -1.10 -20.71 5.16
N VAL A 28 0.20 -20.44 5.34
CA VAL A 28 0.87 -19.26 4.74
C VAL A 28 0.83 -19.35 3.21
N SER A 29 0.96 -20.56 2.68
CA SER A 29 0.91 -20.83 1.25
C SER A 29 -0.45 -20.53 0.63
N ALA A 30 -1.57 -20.93 1.24
CA ALA A 30 -2.89 -20.61 0.72
C ALA A 30 -3.14 -19.10 0.73
N LEU A 31 -2.80 -18.43 1.84
CA LEU A 31 -2.91 -16.97 1.93
C LEU A 31 -2.09 -16.28 0.83
N ALA A 32 -0.83 -16.67 0.66
CA ALA A 32 0.05 -16.07 -0.33
C ALA A 32 -0.44 -16.29 -1.77
N ASN A 33 -1.05 -17.45 -2.06
CA ASN A 33 -1.68 -17.70 -3.35
C ASN A 33 -2.85 -16.75 -3.60
N GLU A 34 -3.72 -16.54 -2.61
CA GLU A 34 -4.84 -15.59 -2.75
C GLU A 34 -4.37 -14.14 -2.89
N LEU A 35 -3.31 -13.76 -2.18
CA LEU A 35 -2.71 -12.44 -2.30
C LEU A 35 -1.96 -12.22 -3.61
N SER A 36 -1.51 -13.28 -4.26
CA SER A 36 -0.92 -13.23 -5.60
C SER A 36 -1.99 -12.97 -6.67
N ASN A 37 -3.25 -13.31 -6.41
CA ASN A 37 -4.37 -13.03 -7.30
C ASN A 37 -4.90 -11.60 -7.10
N GLN A 38 -4.54 -10.69 -8.02
CA GLN A 38 -4.97 -9.28 -8.00
C GLN A 38 -6.49 -9.09 -8.13
N ASN A 39 -7.21 -10.09 -8.65
CA ASN A 39 -8.66 -10.04 -8.76
C ASN A 39 -9.37 -10.53 -7.50
N ASN A 40 -8.65 -11.20 -6.58
CA ASN A 40 -9.23 -11.67 -5.34
C ASN A 40 -9.63 -10.48 -4.44
N PRO A 41 -10.83 -10.47 -3.83
CA PRO A 41 -11.23 -9.43 -2.87
C PRO A 41 -10.25 -9.25 -1.70
N LEU A 42 -9.64 -10.33 -1.22
CA LEU A 42 -8.65 -10.33 -0.15
C LEU A 42 -7.42 -9.49 -0.50
N SER A 43 -6.89 -9.63 -1.72
CA SER A 43 -5.73 -8.84 -2.14
C SER A 43 -6.06 -7.35 -2.22
N LYS A 44 -7.32 -6.97 -2.42
CA LYS A 44 -7.76 -5.56 -2.45
C LYS A 44 -7.99 -4.97 -1.06
N CYS A 45 -8.43 -5.78 -0.08
CA CYS A 45 -8.75 -5.30 1.26
C CYS A 45 -7.61 -5.50 2.27
N LEU A 46 -6.73 -6.48 2.11
CA LEU A 46 -5.62 -6.71 3.04
C LEU A 46 -4.52 -5.65 2.87
N ARG A 47 -4.27 -4.90 3.95
CA ARG A 47 -3.26 -3.82 3.96
C ARG A 47 -2.00 -4.20 4.71
N ARG A 48 -2.17 -4.81 5.87
CA ARG A 48 -1.05 -5.24 6.72
C ARG A 48 -1.18 -6.71 7.02
N LEU A 49 -0.10 -7.43 6.81
CA LEU A 49 0.04 -8.84 7.14
C LEU A 49 1.27 -9.01 8.02
N ARG A 50 1.10 -9.73 9.12
CA ARG A 50 2.19 -10.20 9.96
C ARG A 50 2.13 -11.72 10.03
N VAL A 51 3.23 -12.39 9.71
CA VAL A 51 3.33 -13.85 9.68
C VAL A 51 4.34 -14.31 10.72
N TYR A 52 3.90 -15.20 11.61
CA TYR A 52 4.76 -15.84 12.59
C TYR A 52 5.07 -17.26 12.13
N LEU A 53 6.31 -17.44 11.65
CA LEU A 53 6.87 -18.73 11.26
C LEU A 53 7.60 -19.40 12.43
N THR A 54 7.20 -19.10 13.66
CA THR A 54 7.77 -19.70 14.86
C THR A 54 6.87 -20.82 15.36
N ASP A 55 7.44 -22.01 15.60
CA ASP A 55 6.75 -23.01 16.41
C ASP A 55 6.50 -22.46 17.81
N GLU A 56 5.26 -22.57 18.27
CA GLU A 56 4.92 -22.38 19.67
C GLU A 56 5.84 -23.28 20.48
N ARG A 57 6.70 -22.66 21.30
CA ARG A 57 7.83 -23.27 22.03
C ARG A 57 7.55 -24.73 22.44
N PRO A 58 8.08 -25.75 21.72
CA PRO A 58 8.04 -27.08 22.27
C PRO A 58 8.90 -27.11 23.54
N PRO A 59 8.56 -27.94 24.54
CA PRO A 59 9.22 -27.98 25.84
C PRO A 59 10.75 -28.24 25.81
N TRP A 60 11.30 -28.58 24.65
CA TRP A 60 12.71 -28.93 24.43
C TRP A 60 13.56 -27.81 23.79
N GLY A 61 13.01 -26.59 23.67
CA GLY A 61 13.74 -25.41 23.25
C GLY A 61 13.85 -25.21 21.74
N ILE A 62 14.20 -23.98 21.35
CA ILE A 62 14.19 -23.45 19.96
C ILE A 62 15.02 -24.30 18.98
N ILE A 63 16.08 -24.97 19.46
CA ILE A 63 17.06 -25.66 18.61
C ILE A 63 16.49 -26.98 18.03
N GLY A 64 15.56 -27.64 18.72
CA GLY A 64 14.95 -28.89 18.27
C GLY A 64 13.94 -28.70 17.12
N ALA A 65 13.03 -27.74 17.28
CA ALA A 65 11.99 -27.42 16.29
C ALA A 65 12.56 -26.91 14.96
N VAL A 66 13.64 -26.10 15.03
CA VAL A 66 14.28 -25.51 13.85
C VAL A 66 14.88 -26.59 12.91
N ARG A 67 15.33 -27.73 13.43
CA ARG A 67 15.94 -28.78 12.58
C ARG A 67 14.91 -29.63 11.85
N SER A 68 13.75 -29.89 12.45
CA SER A 68 12.71 -30.74 11.86
C SER A 68 11.80 -29.99 10.88
N ASN A 69 11.53 -28.70 11.13
CA ASN A 69 10.60 -27.88 10.34
C ASN A 69 11.29 -26.89 9.39
N ARG A 70 12.61 -27.00 9.21
CA ARG A 70 13.37 -26.16 8.28
C ARG A 70 12.80 -26.11 6.85
N PRO A 71 12.45 -27.23 6.19
CA PRO A 71 11.98 -27.17 4.81
C PRO A 71 10.61 -26.50 4.67
N THR A 72 9.74 -26.57 5.69
CA THR A 72 8.44 -25.88 5.65
C THR A 72 8.61 -24.37 5.78
N PHE A 73 9.51 -23.90 6.64
CA PHE A 73 9.80 -22.46 6.75
C PHE A 73 10.43 -21.89 5.48
N GLU A 74 11.38 -22.60 4.87
CA GLU A 74 12.00 -22.19 3.61
C GLU A 74 10.97 -22.15 2.47
N ALA A 75 10.05 -23.12 2.43
CA ALA A 75 8.93 -23.11 1.49
C ALA A 75 8.00 -21.90 1.70
N ASP A 76 7.58 -21.63 2.94
CA ASP A 76 6.70 -20.50 3.26
C ASP A 76 7.35 -19.15 2.91
N LEU A 77 8.64 -18.98 3.21
CA LEU A 77 9.40 -17.78 2.85
C LEU A 77 9.48 -17.61 1.32
N SER A 78 9.74 -18.69 0.58
CA SER A 78 9.80 -18.64 -0.89
C SER A 78 8.45 -18.25 -1.50
N VAL A 79 7.35 -18.75 -0.93
CA VAL A 79 6.00 -18.47 -1.41
C VAL A 79 5.60 -17.02 -1.09
N LEU A 80 5.98 -16.49 0.08
CA LEU A 80 5.80 -15.08 0.41
C LEU A 80 6.58 -14.15 -0.53
N LEU A 81 7.81 -14.52 -0.90
CA LEU A 81 8.60 -13.75 -1.87
C LEU A 81 7.95 -13.74 -3.26
N ASN A 82 7.52 -14.91 -3.76
CA ASN A 82 6.80 -15.02 -5.03
C ASN A 82 5.53 -14.17 -5.03
N MET A 83 4.80 -14.15 -3.91
CA MET A 83 3.63 -13.29 -3.75
C MET A 83 4.00 -11.81 -3.80
N LEU A 84 5.11 -11.39 -3.20
CA LEU A 84 5.55 -9.99 -3.23
C LEU A 84 5.95 -9.49 -4.63
N ASP A 85 6.35 -10.38 -5.54
CA ASP A 85 6.62 -10.04 -6.95
C ASP A 85 5.35 -9.67 -7.71
N VAL A 86 4.25 -10.39 -7.46
CA VAL A 86 3.00 -10.24 -8.23
C VAL A 86 2.04 -9.28 -7.56
N ASN A 87 1.99 -9.29 -6.23
CA ASN A 87 1.10 -8.44 -5.46
C ASN A 87 1.48 -6.96 -5.63
N LYS A 88 0.49 -6.10 -5.81
CA LYS A 88 0.68 -4.64 -5.94
C LYS A 88 -0.17 -3.83 -4.96
N THR A 89 -0.72 -4.47 -3.93
CA THR A 89 -1.74 -3.86 -3.06
C THR A 89 -1.34 -3.89 -1.58
N LEU A 90 -0.56 -4.89 -1.17
CA LEU A 90 -0.09 -5.08 0.19
C LEU A 90 0.90 -3.98 0.56
N GLU A 91 0.59 -3.25 1.63
CA GLU A 91 1.36 -2.10 2.10
C GLU A 91 2.40 -2.46 3.13
N TYR A 92 2.12 -3.48 3.94
CA TYR A 92 2.97 -3.86 5.05
C TYR A 92 3.00 -5.38 5.15
N LEU A 93 4.20 -5.93 5.06
CA LEU A 93 4.49 -7.32 5.40
C LEU A 93 5.53 -7.34 6.53
N ASP A 94 5.25 -8.10 7.57
CA ASP A 94 6.21 -8.39 8.62
C ASP A 94 6.30 -9.90 8.84
N VAL A 95 7.49 -10.46 8.72
CA VAL A 95 7.73 -11.90 8.83
C VAL A 95 8.63 -12.16 10.03
N VAL A 96 8.09 -12.87 11.00
CA VAL A 96 8.80 -13.30 12.21
C VAL A 96 9.34 -14.71 11.98
N VAL A 97 10.66 -14.83 11.85
CA VAL A 97 11.33 -16.10 11.55
C VAL A 97 12.12 -16.62 12.74
N PRO A 98 12.25 -17.95 12.91
CA PRO A 98 13.19 -18.53 13.87
C PRO A 98 14.63 -18.13 13.57
N PHE A 99 15.47 -18.08 14.60
CA PHE A 99 16.90 -17.75 14.46
C PHE A 99 17.57 -18.54 13.33
N GLY A 100 18.32 -17.84 12.46
CA GLY A 100 19.12 -18.47 11.39
C GLY A 100 18.53 -18.38 9.98
N HIS A 101 17.28 -17.90 9.81
CA HIS A 101 16.64 -17.77 8.49
C HIS A 101 16.83 -16.38 7.84
N PHE A 102 17.82 -15.61 8.31
CA PHE A 102 18.16 -14.30 7.74
C PHE A 102 18.80 -14.37 6.34
N LEU A 103 18.99 -15.57 5.78
CA LEU A 103 19.47 -15.77 4.41
C LEU A 103 18.57 -15.04 3.39
N TYR A 104 17.26 -14.99 3.64
CA TYR A 104 16.27 -14.33 2.77
C TYR A 104 16.15 -12.82 3.02
N LEU A 105 16.92 -12.24 3.95
CA LEU A 105 16.78 -10.84 4.34
C LEU A 105 16.98 -9.90 3.15
N ASN A 106 17.98 -10.19 2.30
CA ASN A 106 18.26 -9.38 1.12
C ASN A 106 17.13 -9.48 0.09
N ASP A 107 16.53 -10.65 -0.07
CA ASP A 107 15.42 -10.87 -0.99
C ASP A 107 14.20 -10.06 -0.54
N PHE A 108 13.80 -10.16 0.74
CA PHE A 108 12.70 -9.36 1.28
C PHE A 108 13.00 -7.84 1.22
N ARG A 109 14.26 -7.44 1.50
CA ARG A 109 14.71 -6.05 1.39
C ARG A 109 14.56 -5.51 -0.03
N ALA A 110 14.75 -6.34 -1.06
CA ALA A 110 14.55 -5.93 -2.44
C ALA A 110 13.09 -5.53 -2.75
N HIS A 111 12.12 -5.97 -1.95
CA HIS A 111 10.72 -5.54 -2.06
C HIS A 111 10.35 -4.39 -1.12
N HIS A 112 11.26 -3.98 -0.23
CA HIS A 112 11.08 -2.82 0.61
C HIS A 112 11.04 -1.55 -0.22
N LEU A 113 10.16 -0.62 0.13
CA LEU A 113 9.93 0.67 -0.54
C LEU A 113 9.54 0.58 -2.02
N LYS A 114 9.11 -0.60 -2.50
CA LYS A 114 8.52 -0.72 -3.84
C LYS A 114 7.17 0.02 -3.90
N PRO A 115 6.90 0.82 -4.93
CA PRO A 115 5.60 1.47 -5.10
C PRO A 115 4.47 0.45 -5.28
N ILE A 116 3.32 0.70 -4.66
CA ILE A 116 2.10 -0.09 -4.83
C ILE A 116 1.06 0.65 -5.69
N ASP A 117 0.02 -0.06 -6.13
CA ASP A 117 -1.12 0.48 -6.89
C ASP A 117 -2.12 1.20 -5.97
N ARG A 118 -1.59 2.09 -5.13
CA ARG A 118 -2.33 3.02 -4.29
C ARG A 118 -1.65 4.37 -4.31
N SER A 119 -2.39 5.41 -4.69
CA SER A 119 -1.93 6.79 -4.56
C SER A 119 -2.07 7.26 -3.12
N LEU A 120 -1.09 8.04 -2.67
CA LEU A 120 -1.19 8.81 -1.43
C LEU A 120 -2.29 9.86 -1.58
N LYS A 121 -3.00 10.11 -0.48
CA LYS A 121 -3.94 11.23 -0.45
C LYS A 121 -3.14 12.52 -0.54
N LEU A 122 -3.30 13.24 -1.66
CA LEU A 122 -2.72 14.57 -1.81
C LEU A 122 -3.22 15.49 -0.67
N PRO A 123 -2.32 16.25 -0.02
CA PRO A 123 -2.69 17.24 0.98
C PRO A 123 -3.71 18.23 0.43
N THR A 124 -4.61 18.69 1.29
CA THR A 124 -5.67 19.63 0.91
C THR A 124 -5.07 20.94 0.38
N GLU A 125 -3.96 21.39 0.96
CA GLU A 125 -3.23 22.59 0.56
C GLU A 125 -2.71 22.46 -0.88
N THR A 126 -2.18 21.29 -1.26
CA THR A 126 -1.71 21.02 -2.63
C THR A 126 -2.88 21.03 -3.61
N LYS A 127 -4.01 20.44 -3.24
CA LYS A 127 -5.24 20.47 -4.06
C LYS A 127 -5.74 21.90 -4.25
N VAL A 128 -5.80 22.69 -3.17
CA VAL A 128 -6.25 24.10 -3.21
C VAL A 128 -5.29 24.96 -4.03
N ALA A 129 -3.98 24.80 -3.86
CA ALA A 129 -2.96 25.51 -4.65
C ALA A 129 -3.05 25.16 -6.13
N PHE A 130 -3.31 23.89 -6.48
CA PHE A 130 -3.55 23.49 -7.86
C PHE A 130 -4.84 24.13 -8.41
N LEU A 131 -5.95 24.05 -7.67
CA LEU A 131 -7.25 24.59 -8.10
C LEU A 131 -7.26 26.12 -8.21
N SER A 132 -6.49 26.84 -7.39
CA SER A 132 -6.43 28.31 -7.40
C SER A 132 -5.90 28.89 -8.71
N VAL A 133 -5.04 28.14 -9.43
CA VAL A 133 -4.53 28.51 -10.77
C VAL A 133 -5.68 28.58 -11.79
N PHE A 134 -6.70 27.73 -11.63
CA PHE A 134 -7.86 27.68 -12.50
C PHE A 134 -8.92 28.71 -12.11
N LEU A 135 -9.20 28.85 -10.80
CA LEU A 135 -10.26 29.72 -10.27
C LEU A 135 -9.91 31.21 -10.27
N SER A 136 -8.62 31.58 -10.17
CA SER A 136 -8.20 32.99 -10.09
C SER A 136 -8.48 33.81 -11.36
N ARG A 137 -8.94 33.18 -12.44
CA ARG A 137 -9.16 33.82 -13.75
C ARG A 137 -10.62 33.90 -14.18
N GLU A 138 -11.52 33.31 -13.41
CA GLU A 138 -12.96 33.29 -13.71
C GLU A 138 -13.71 34.50 -13.16
N ASN A 139 -13.11 35.30 -12.27
CA ASN A 139 -13.72 36.55 -11.83
C ASN A 139 -13.68 37.58 -12.98
N PRO A 140 -14.82 37.94 -13.62
CA PRO A 140 -14.90 39.20 -14.32
C PRO A 140 -15.07 40.23 -13.21
N ALA A 141 -13.96 40.68 -12.61
CA ALA A 141 -14.01 41.86 -11.77
C ALA A 141 -14.74 42.93 -12.60
N GLU A 142 -15.86 43.41 -12.07
CA GLU A 142 -16.67 44.47 -12.65
C GLU A 142 -15.74 45.61 -13.07
N ARG A 143 -15.37 45.62 -14.35
CA ARG A 143 -14.56 46.69 -14.91
C ARG A 143 -15.48 47.90 -14.96
N LYS A 144 -15.40 48.74 -13.93
CA LYS A 144 -15.87 50.12 -13.97
C LYS A 144 -15.52 50.69 -15.33
N LYS A 145 -16.55 51.11 -16.07
CA LYS A 145 -16.47 51.58 -17.46
C LYS A 145 -15.47 52.74 -17.57
N SER A 146 -14.23 52.44 -17.92
CA SER A 146 -13.28 53.43 -18.41
C SER A 146 -13.20 53.27 -19.93
N LYS A 147 -13.79 54.23 -20.65
CA LYS A 147 -13.67 54.36 -22.10
C LYS A 147 -12.20 54.58 -22.46
N ARG A 148 -11.51 53.57 -22.96
CA ARG A 148 -10.38 53.79 -23.90
C ARG A 148 -10.06 52.57 -24.75
N ARG A 149 -10.17 52.81 -26.06
CA ARG A 149 -9.57 52.14 -27.22
C ARG A 149 -9.43 50.61 -27.19
N THR A 150 -10.26 50.00 -28.04
CA THR A 150 -10.02 48.77 -28.79
C THR A 150 -8.55 48.55 -29.15
N THR A 151 -7.90 47.66 -28.41
CA THR A 151 -6.90 46.75 -28.94
C THR A 151 -7.42 45.34 -28.69
N ARG A 152 -7.57 44.55 -29.76
CA ARG A 152 -7.88 43.12 -29.74
C ARG A 152 -6.79 42.38 -28.97
N GLY A 153 -6.82 42.42 -27.65
CA GLY A 153 -6.30 41.32 -26.85
C GLY A 153 -7.39 40.27 -26.89
N MET A 154 -7.34 39.35 -27.87
CA MET A 154 -8.00 38.06 -27.72
C MET A 154 -7.65 37.60 -26.31
N GLN A 155 -8.63 37.56 -25.40
CA GLN A 155 -8.50 36.74 -24.21
C GLN A 155 -8.30 35.34 -24.76
N LEU A 156 -7.04 34.93 -24.95
CA LEU A 156 -6.67 33.54 -25.06
C LEU A 156 -7.11 32.94 -23.73
N MET A 157 -8.37 32.49 -23.69
CA MET A 157 -8.83 31.47 -22.79
C MET A 157 -7.82 30.35 -22.95
N ARG A 158 -6.89 30.25 -21.99
CA ARG A 158 -5.92 29.16 -22.02
C ARG A 158 -6.76 27.89 -21.91
N PRO A 159 -6.55 26.88 -22.77
CA PRO A 159 -7.32 25.63 -22.74
C PRO A 159 -7.43 24.99 -21.35
N ILE A 160 -6.43 25.27 -20.50
CA ILE A 160 -6.36 24.85 -19.11
C ILE A 160 -7.54 25.32 -18.25
N CYS A 161 -8.15 26.47 -18.52
CA CYS A 161 -9.30 26.99 -17.76
C CYS A 161 -10.63 26.28 -18.09
N GLN A 162 -10.63 25.37 -19.07
CA GLN A 162 -11.82 24.59 -19.48
C GLN A 162 -11.71 23.11 -19.06
N LEU A 163 -10.73 22.76 -18.23
CA LEU A 163 -10.58 21.39 -17.76
C LEU A 163 -11.78 21.02 -16.89
N ASP A 164 -12.51 20.00 -17.30
CA ASP A 164 -13.61 19.43 -16.52
C ASP A 164 -13.10 18.84 -15.19
N GLN A 165 -13.97 18.81 -14.18
CA GLN A 165 -13.69 18.26 -12.85
C GLN A 165 -13.17 16.81 -12.93
N HIS A 166 -13.69 16.01 -13.87
CA HIS A 166 -13.20 14.65 -14.11
C HIS A 166 -11.74 14.61 -14.54
N VAL A 167 -11.34 15.51 -15.45
CA VAL A 167 -9.97 15.59 -15.94
C VAL A 167 -9.03 16.07 -14.82
N MET A 168 -9.46 17.07 -14.03
CA MET A 168 -8.70 17.52 -12.87
C MET A 168 -8.52 16.40 -11.83
N SER A 169 -9.56 15.63 -11.55
CA SER A 169 -9.50 14.47 -10.65
C SER A 169 -8.49 13.43 -11.15
N LYS A 170 -8.49 13.13 -12.46
CA LYS A 170 -7.50 12.23 -13.07
C LYS A 170 -6.08 12.77 -12.97
N ILE A 171 -5.86 14.07 -13.18
CA ILE A 171 -4.54 14.69 -13.03
C ILE A 171 -4.05 14.53 -11.59
N LEU A 172 -4.89 14.88 -10.60
CA LEU A 172 -4.53 14.74 -9.19
C LEU A 172 -4.27 13.29 -8.79
N ALA A 173 -5.07 12.33 -9.29
CA ALA A 173 -4.84 10.91 -9.04
C ALA A 173 -3.54 10.42 -9.68
N PHE A 174 -3.15 10.96 -10.84
CA PHE A 174 -1.92 10.61 -11.54
C PHE A 174 -0.67 11.24 -10.92
N THR A 175 -0.77 12.48 -10.45
CA THR A 175 0.37 13.20 -9.84
C THR A 175 0.58 12.85 -8.38
N ALA A 176 -0.41 12.25 -7.73
CA ALA A 176 -0.29 11.77 -6.37
C ALA A 176 0.86 10.76 -6.24
N PRO A 177 1.82 10.97 -5.32
CA PRO A 177 2.87 10.00 -5.08
C PRO A 177 2.29 8.64 -4.70
N ARG A 178 2.91 7.55 -5.14
CA ARG A 178 2.46 6.21 -4.78
C ARG A 178 2.86 5.88 -3.35
N VAL A 179 2.02 5.10 -2.65
CA VAL A 179 2.39 4.52 -1.36
C VAL A 179 3.55 3.55 -1.57
N LEU A 180 4.52 3.56 -0.67
CA LEU A 180 5.66 2.65 -0.70
C LEU A 180 5.41 1.47 0.24
N ARG A 181 5.65 0.26 -0.24
CA ARG A 181 5.52 -0.96 0.55
C ARG A 181 6.56 -0.99 1.66
N LYS A 182 6.15 -1.48 2.83
CA LYS A 182 7.04 -1.82 3.94
C LYS A 182 7.11 -3.33 4.09
N VAL A 183 8.32 -3.84 4.24
CA VAL A 183 8.62 -5.28 4.29
C VAL A 183 9.67 -5.44 5.36
N TYR A 184 9.38 -6.26 6.35
CA TYR A 184 10.27 -6.52 7.48
C TYR A 184 10.45 -8.02 7.66
N LEU A 185 11.67 -8.40 8.04
CA LEU A 185 12.04 -9.74 8.41
C LEU A 185 12.80 -9.64 9.73
N HIS A 186 12.26 -10.21 10.80
CA HIS A 186 12.91 -10.14 12.12
C HIS A 186 12.82 -11.47 12.88
N GLY A 187 13.71 -11.64 13.86
CA GLY A 187 13.68 -12.79 14.77
C GLY A 187 12.51 -12.72 15.76
N PRO A 188 12.21 -13.80 16.51
CA PRO A 188 11.17 -13.76 17.52
C PRO A 188 11.47 -12.67 18.57
N PRO A 189 10.45 -11.92 19.03
CA PRO A 189 10.65 -10.93 20.09
C PRO A 189 11.18 -11.62 21.36
N ARG A 190 12.10 -10.94 22.06
CA ARG A 190 12.69 -11.47 23.31
C ARG A 190 11.64 -11.59 24.42
N ASN A 191 10.60 -10.74 24.41
CA ASN A 191 9.46 -10.77 25.33
C ASN A 191 8.13 -10.44 24.62
N ASN A 192 7.04 -11.09 25.05
CA ASN A 192 5.71 -11.11 24.39
C ASN A 192 4.97 -9.75 24.30
N PHE A 193 5.57 -8.62 24.69
CA PHE A 193 4.92 -7.30 24.73
C PHE A 193 5.75 -6.15 24.19
N GLU A 194 7.00 -6.39 23.77
CA GLU A 194 7.73 -5.36 23.03
C GLU A 194 7.30 -5.42 21.57
N GLU A 195 6.64 -4.36 21.08
CA GLU A 195 6.73 -4.03 19.66
C GLU A 195 8.22 -4.09 19.31
N PRO A 196 8.64 -4.97 18.38
CA PRO A 196 10.05 -5.11 18.07
C PRO A 196 10.53 -3.73 17.64
N ASP A 197 11.62 -3.27 18.27
CA ASP A 197 12.34 -2.07 17.84
C ASP A 197 12.34 -2.09 16.31
N GLN A 198 11.66 -1.11 15.71
CA GLN A 198 11.65 -0.95 14.26
C GLN A 198 13.07 -0.58 13.90
N ILE A 199 13.94 -1.57 13.74
CA ILE A 199 15.26 -1.38 13.18
C ILE A 199 14.97 -0.92 11.74
N PRO A 200 15.22 0.35 11.40
CA PRO A 200 15.11 0.77 10.03
C PRO A 200 16.12 -0.05 9.23
N ILE A 201 15.61 -0.79 8.24
CA ILE A 201 16.40 -1.60 7.31
C ILE A 201 17.23 -0.68 6.41
#